data_AF-A0A0F8YVT3-F1
#
_entry.id   AF-A0A0F8YVT3-F1
#
_cell.length_a   1.000
_cell.length_b   1.000
_cell.length_c   1.000
_cell.angle_alpha   90.00
_cell.angle_beta   90.00
_cell.angle_gamma   90.00
#
_symmetry.space_group_name_H-M   'P 1'
#
loop_
_entity.id
_entity.type
_entity.pdbx_description
1 polymer ?
#
loop_
_entity_poly.entity_id
_entity_poly.type
_entity_poly.pdbx_seq_one_letter_code
_entity_poly.pdbx_strand_id
1 'polypeptide(L)'
;MLKFENKKSNIYIKGELFQQCKFILINIPKGNTGSFAKINSIDDIEDLDPSLEEIEGYHYNITPKMEFWAHCSNLQTWADYNYDTRLLHSSLSFPLLKELSKRGDPLAKKKYKEEIAKRFLNSNVKTQSFLVDEGYMDILSREELMSLIEDGDIISKLERLLGKPMEINSRLNPNPYGFVIENGVIKSLSLDNCGINEVPETIRRLKSLKELILSRNCLERIPDWIDELDQLEVLDASHNIIKEIPKSIKNLCKLKQLKLQHNRLK
;
A
#
# COMPACT_ATOMS: atom_id res chain seq x y z
N MET A 1 21.92 -20.05 -6.29
CA MET A 1 23.08 -20.49 -7.08
C MET A 1 22.86 -20.10 -8.54
N LEU A 2 23.79 -19.39 -9.17
CA LEU A 2 23.75 -19.17 -10.62
C LEU A 2 24.48 -20.30 -11.34
N LYS A 3 23.96 -20.70 -12.50
CA LYS A 3 24.64 -21.60 -13.44
C LYS A 3 24.60 -21.01 -14.84
N PHE A 4 25.69 -21.19 -15.58
CA PHE A 4 25.78 -20.79 -16.98
C PHE A 4 25.49 -22.01 -17.86
N GLU A 5 24.31 -22.05 -18.48
CA GLU A 5 23.84 -23.19 -19.28
C GLU A 5 23.19 -22.66 -20.56
N ASN A 6 23.39 -23.33 -21.70
CA ASN A 6 22.82 -22.93 -23.00
C ASN A 6 23.09 -21.46 -23.39
N LYS A 7 24.28 -20.95 -23.05
CA LYS A 7 24.68 -19.53 -23.25
C LYS A 7 23.81 -18.52 -22.49
N LYS A 8 23.14 -18.94 -21.41
CA LYS A 8 22.30 -18.09 -20.56
C LYS A 8 22.66 -18.25 -19.08
N SER A 9 22.42 -17.18 -18.33
CA SER A 9 22.55 -17.14 -16.87
C SER A 9 21.26 -17.65 -16.23
N ASN A 10 21.31 -18.82 -15.60
CA ASN A 10 20.18 -19.45 -14.94
C ASN A 10 20.31 -19.34 -13.42
N ILE A 11 19.25 -18.89 -12.75
CA ILE A 11 19.19 -18.83 -11.29
C ILE A 11 18.56 -20.11 -10.77
N TYR A 12 19.16 -20.71 -9.76
CA TYR A 12 18.65 -21.89 -9.06
C TYR A 12 18.48 -21.60 -7.58
N ILE A 13 17.35 -21.97 -7.00
CA ILE A 13 17.05 -21.84 -5.58
C ILE A 13 16.83 -23.24 -5.02
N LYS A 14 17.61 -23.63 -3.99
CA LYS A 14 17.69 -25.00 -3.45
C LYS A 14 17.71 -26.11 -4.52
N GLY A 15 18.41 -25.88 -5.63
CA GLY A 15 18.59 -26.88 -6.71
C GLY A 15 17.54 -26.85 -7.83
N GLU A 16 16.47 -26.06 -7.70
CA GLU A 16 15.43 -25.93 -8.73
C GLU A 16 15.62 -24.66 -9.55
N LEU A 17 15.36 -24.75 -10.87
CA LEU A 17 15.47 -23.61 -11.77
C LEU A 17 14.41 -22.56 -11.41
N PHE A 18 14.87 -21.35 -11.09
CA PHE A 18 14.02 -20.20 -10.88
C PHE A 18 13.49 -19.71 -12.23
N GLN A 19 12.27 -20.11 -12.57
CA GLN A 19 11.57 -19.63 -13.74
C GLN A 19 10.75 -18.39 -13.38
N GLN A 20 11.15 -17.24 -13.93
CA GLN A 20 10.34 -16.04 -13.86
C GLN A 20 9.13 -16.19 -14.80
N CYS A 21 8.00 -16.65 -14.28
CA CYS A 21 6.73 -16.58 -15.01
C CYS A 21 6.35 -15.09 -15.18
N LYS A 22 6.19 -14.64 -16.43
CA LYS A 22 5.78 -13.30 -16.91
C LYS A 22 5.87 -12.17 -15.88
N PHE A 23 6.81 -11.25 -16.11
CA PHE A 23 6.92 -9.91 -15.53
C PHE A 23 5.75 -9.51 -14.63
N ILE A 24 5.96 -9.54 -13.31
CA ILE A 24 5.24 -8.64 -12.41
C ILE A 24 5.93 -7.28 -12.58
N LEU A 25 5.67 -6.63 -13.72
CA LEU A 25 5.97 -5.21 -13.91
C LEU A 25 4.87 -4.43 -13.19
N ILE A 26 4.99 -4.31 -11.87
CA ILE A 26 4.23 -3.30 -11.13
C ILE A 26 5.09 -2.05 -11.12
N ASN A 27 5.07 -1.32 -12.23
CA ASN A 27 5.60 0.03 -12.28
C ASN A 27 4.63 0.92 -13.07
N ILE A 28 3.92 1.84 -12.40
CA ILE A 28 3.03 2.84 -13.04
C ILE A 28 2.81 4.05 -12.10
N PRO A 29 2.87 5.33 -12.53
CA PRO A 29 3.65 5.95 -13.62
C PRO A 29 4.48 7.19 -13.20
N LYS A 30 5.40 7.56 -14.09
CA LYS A 30 6.14 8.82 -14.27
C LYS A 30 5.36 10.09 -13.88
N GLY A 31 5.95 10.90 -12.99
CA GLY A 31 5.42 12.23 -12.68
C GLY A 31 6.02 12.88 -11.43
N ASN A 32 7.33 13.16 -11.43
CA ASN A 32 7.92 14.43 -10.95
C ASN A 32 9.45 14.29 -10.91
N THR A 33 10.09 14.76 -11.97
CA THR A 33 11.52 15.07 -12.00
C THR A 33 11.81 16.15 -10.94
N GLY A 34 12.57 15.82 -9.90
CA GLY A 34 13.01 16.81 -8.93
C GLY A 34 13.72 16.24 -7.69
N SER A 35 15.05 16.33 -7.71
CA SER A 35 16.00 16.21 -6.57
C SER A 35 16.54 14.81 -6.25
N PHE A 36 17.81 14.60 -6.59
CA PHE A 36 18.67 13.43 -6.34
C PHE A 36 18.95 13.10 -4.85
N ALA A 37 18.12 13.55 -3.91
CA ALA A 37 18.30 13.31 -2.46
C ALA A 37 17.37 12.24 -1.87
N LYS A 38 16.50 11.60 -2.67
CA LYS A 38 15.48 10.62 -2.21
C LYS A 38 15.35 9.39 -3.12
N ILE A 39 16.44 8.66 -3.34
CA ILE A 39 16.38 7.39 -4.09
C ILE A 39 16.10 6.25 -3.09
N ASN A 40 14.90 5.68 -3.13
CA ASN A 40 14.45 4.57 -2.28
C ASN A 40 14.63 3.20 -2.94
N SER A 41 14.68 3.14 -4.27
CA SER A 41 14.95 1.97 -5.11
C SER A 41 15.79 2.37 -6.33
N ILE A 42 16.49 1.42 -6.95
CA ILE A 42 17.16 1.65 -8.24
C ILE A 42 16.17 2.04 -9.35
N ASP A 43 14.89 1.74 -9.16
CA ASP A 43 13.80 2.12 -10.05
C ASP A 43 13.51 3.64 -10.02
N ASP A 44 13.98 4.37 -9.00
CA ASP A 44 13.78 5.83 -8.86
C ASP A 44 14.81 6.64 -9.67
N ILE A 45 15.82 5.99 -10.26
CA ILE A 45 16.85 6.61 -11.09
C ILE A 45 16.33 6.64 -12.53
N GLU A 46 15.47 7.61 -12.84
CA GLU A 46 14.91 7.80 -14.20
C GLU A 46 15.81 8.65 -15.12
N ASP A 47 16.85 9.31 -14.59
CA ASP A 47 17.81 10.10 -15.38
C ASP A 47 19.20 9.43 -15.34
N LEU A 48 19.32 8.23 -15.91
CA LEU A 48 20.58 7.92 -16.57
C LEU A 48 20.64 8.83 -17.79
N ASP A 49 21.61 9.74 -17.78
CA ASP A 49 21.90 10.62 -18.92
C ASP A 49 21.82 9.81 -20.22
N PRO A 50 20.93 10.14 -21.18
CA PRO A 50 20.87 9.46 -22.46
C PRO A 50 22.22 9.51 -23.21
N SER A 51 23.10 10.45 -22.86
CA SER A 51 24.48 10.49 -23.34
C SER A 51 25.34 9.32 -22.83
N LEU A 52 24.90 8.60 -21.80
CA LEU A 52 25.46 7.32 -21.34
C LEU A 52 24.77 6.11 -22.00
N GLU A 53 23.55 6.25 -22.53
CA GLU A 53 22.85 5.18 -23.24
C GLU A 53 23.30 5.05 -24.69
N GLU A 54 23.71 6.15 -25.34
CA GLU A 54 24.15 6.14 -26.74
C GLU A 54 25.30 7.12 -27.01
N ILE A 55 26.50 6.80 -26.52
CA ILE A 55 27.69 7.14 -27.32
C ILE A 55 27.76 6.10 -28.43
N GLU A 56 27.12 6.39 -29.57
CA GLU A 56 27.27 5.64 -30.82
C GLU A 56 28.77 5.41 -31.09
N GLY A 57 29.25 4.19 -30.84
CA GLY A 57 30.65 3.83 -31.08
C GLY A 57 31.28 2.82 -30.11
N TYR A 58 30.71 2.63 -28.92
CA TYR A 58 31.22 1.63 -27.96
C TYR A 58 30.22 0.47 -27.79
N HIS A 59 30.23 -0.48 -28.72
CA HIS A 59 29.81 -1.84 -28.39
C HIS A 59 30.80 -2.38 -27.37
N TYR A 60 30.48 -2.30 -26.08
CA TYR A 60 31.14 -3.15 -25.11
C TYR A 60 30.86 -4.59 -25.55
N ASN A 61 31.89 -5.24 -26.09
CA ASN A 61 31.85 -6.65 -26.49
C ASN A 61 31.85 -7.51 -25.21
N ILE A 62 30.78 -7.41 -24.42
CA ILE A 62 30.59 -8.20 -23.21
C ILE A 62 30.27 -9.62 -23.66
N THR A 63 31.23 -10.51 -23.45
CA THR A 63 30.98 -11.93 -23.75
C THR A 63 29.88 -12.45 -22.83
N PRO A 64 29.08 -13.46 -23.25
CA PRO A 64 28.08 -14.09 -22.36
C PRO A 64 28.66 -14.57 -21.02
N LYS A 65 29.95 -14.90 -20.99
CA LYS A 65 30.68 -15.25 -19.77
C LYS A 65 30.91 -14.03 -18.87
N MET A 66 31.30 -12.88 -19.42
CA MET A 66 31.45 -11.63 -18.66
C MET A 66 30.11 -11.15 -18.11
N GLU A 67 29.04 -11.24 -18.90
CA GLU A 67 27.68 -10.94 -18.47
C GLU A 67 27.24 -11.86 -17.31
N PHE A 68 27.53 -13.16 -17.41
CA PHE A 68 27.30 -14.11 -16.31
C PHE A 68 28.03 -13.71 -15.02
N TRP A 69 29.30 -13.32 -15.11
CA TRP A 69 30.06 -12.85 -13.94
C TRP A 69 29.50 -11.56 -13.34
N ALA A 70 29.06 -10.62 -14.18
CA ALA A 70 28.38 -9.40 -13.73
C ALA A 70 27.08 -9.73 -12.98
N HIS A 71 26.23 -10.62 -13.52
CA HIS A 71 25.01 -11.08 -12.85
C HIS A 71 25.30 -11.79 -11.52
N CYS A 72 26.34 -12.63 -11.48
CA CYS A 72 26.79 -13.26 -10.24
C CYS A 72 27.22 -12.22 -9.20
N SER A 73 28.01 -11.22 -9.61
CA SER A 73 28.46 -10.15 -8.72
C SER A 73 27.28 -9.38 -8.14
N ASN A 74 26.34 -8.95 -8.97
CA ASN A 74 25.17 -8.18 -8.52
C ASN A 74 24.30 -8.97 -7.54
N LEU A 75 24.05 -10.25 -7.83
CA LEU A 75 23.25 -11.11 -6.94
C LEU A 75 23.99 -11.47 -5.65
N GLN A 76 25.31 -11.63 -5.70
CA GLN A 76 26.14 -11.84 -4.52
C GLN A 76 26.10 -10.59 -3.63
N THR A 77 26.34 -9.41 -4.20
CA THR A 77 26.24 -8.14 -3.47
C THR A 77 24.84 -7.95 -2.88
N TRP A 78 23.78 -8.23 -3.63
CA TRP A 78 22.41 -8.16 -3.12
C TRP A 78 22.19 -9.08 -1.90
N ALA A 79 22.72 -10.31 -1.93
CA ALA A 79 22.63 -11.25 -0.82
C ALA A 79 23.50 -10.83 0.39
N ASP A 80 24.74 -10.40 0.15
CA ASP A 80 25.70 -9.98 1.19
C ASP A 80 25.20 -8.74 1.96
N TYR A 81 24.43 -7.88 1.29
CA TYR A 81 23.81 -6.71 1.87
C TYR A 81 22.36 -6.96 2.31
N ASN A 82 22.07 -8.18 2.78
CA ASN A 82 20.80 -8.53 3.42
C ASN A 82 19.56 -8.26 2.54
N TYR A 83 19.67 -8.54 1.24
CA TYR A 83 18.62 -8.36 0.24
C TYR A 83 18.15 -6.91 0.08
N ASP A 84 19.07 -5.94 0.19
CA ASP A 84 18.78 -4.53 -0.03
C ASP A 84 18.20 -4.29 -1.43
N THR A 85 16.92 -3.92 -1.51
CA THR A 85 16.18 -3.76 -2.77
C THR A 85 16.68 -2.59 -3.61
N ARG A 86 17.57 -1.74 -3.09
CA ARG A 86 18.27 -0.69 -3.85
C ARG A 86 19.41 -1.22 -4.71
N LEU A 87 19.92 -2.43 -4.43
CA LEU A 87 21.08 -3.01 -5.12
C LEU A 87 20.68 -3.92 -6.29
N LEU A 88 19.39 -4.22 -6.44
CA LEU A 88 18.88 -5.11 -7.46
C LEU A 88 17.48 -4.66 -7.92
N HIS A 89 17.33 -4.44 -9.22
CA HIS A 89 16.08 -3.97 -9.85
C HIS A 89 14.87 -4.80 -9.43
N SER A 90 13.73 -4.13 -9.18
CA SER A 90 12.54 -4.75 -8.57
C SER A 90 11.96 -5.90 -9.39
N SER A 91 12.12 -5.86 -10.71
CA SER A 91 11.72 -6.94 -11.62
C SER A 91 12.39 -8.29 -11.31
N LEU A 92 13.55 -8.27 -10.65
CA LEU A 92 14.28 -9.49 -10.25
C LEU A 92 14.30 -9.66 -8.72
N SER A 93 14.52 -8.59 -7.96
CA SER A 93 14.62 -8.68 -6.49
C SER A 93 13.30 -9.10 -5.83
N PHE A 94 12.14 -8.62 -6.31
CA PHE A 94 10.86 -8.98 -5.71
C PHE A 94 10.47 -10.46 -5.95
N PRO A 95 10.54 -11.00 -7.18
CA PRO A 95 10.34 -12.43 -7.41
C PRO A 95 11.32 -13.33 -6.64
N LEU A 96 12.59 -12.92 -6.50
CA LEU A 96 13.58 -13.66 -5.70
C LEU A 96 13.23 -13.66 -4.21
N LEU A 97 12.86 -12.51 -3.65
CA LEU A 97 12.40 -12.40 -2.26
C LEU A 97 11.19 -13.29 -1.99
N LYS A 98 10.21 -13.31 -2.91
CA LYS A 98 9.03 -14.18 -2.83
C LYS A 98 9.44 -15.65 -2.74
N GLU A 99 10.32 -16.09 -3.63
CA GLU A 99 10.73 -17.49 -3.72
C GLU A 99 11.63 -17.92 -2.55
N LEU A 100 12.56 -17.07 -2.12
CA LEU A 100 13.38 -17.29 -0.92
C LEU A 100 12.52 -17.35 0.35
N SER A 101 11.53 -16.45 0.47
CA SER A 101 10.55 -16.44 1.56
C SER A 101 9.73 -17.73 1.59
N LYS A 102 9.22 -18.21 0.44
CA LYS A 102 8.49 -19.49 0.34
C LYS A 102 9.34 -20.67 0.80
N ARG A 103 10.65 -20.62 0.55
CA ARG A 103 11.59 -21.67 0.95
C ARG A 103 12.10 -21.55 2.39
N GLY A 104 11.57 -20.60 3.16
CA GLY A 104 11.81 -20.46 4.59
C GLY A 104 13.02 -19.63 4.98
N ASP A 105 13.58 -18.81 4.08
CA ASP A 105 14.62 -17.85 4.47
C ASP A 105 13.99 -16.73 5.33
N PRO A 106 14.39 -16.59 6.61
CA PRO A 106 13.77 -15.65 7.53
C PRO A 106 14.06 -14.19 7.17
N LEU A 107 15.25 -13.90 6.66
CA LEU A 107 15.64 -12.55 6.28
C LEU A 107 14.96 -12.14 4.98
N ALA A 108 14.88 -13.06 4.01
CA ALA A 108 14.12 -12.81 2.78
C ALA A 108 12.64 -12.64 3.08
N LYS A 109 12.07 -13.43 4.00
CA LYS A 109 10.67 -13.25 4.45
C LYS A 109 10.45 -11.87 5.06
N LYS A 110 11.35 -11.41 5.92
CA LYS A 110 11.28 -10.06 6.50
C LYS A 110 11.33 -8.97 5.41
N LYS A 111 12.31 -9.05 4.51
CA LYS A 111 12.49 -8.10 3.42
C LYS A 111 11.33 -8.10 2.43
N TYR A 112 10.79 -9.28 2.13
CA TYR A 112 9.63 -9.44 1.28
C TYR A 112 8.39 -8.76 1.88
N LYS A 113 8.14 -8.92 3.19
CA LYS A 113 7.08 -8.22 3.92
C LYS A 113 7.26 -6.70 3.88
N GLU A 114 8.46 -6.20 4.20
CA GLU A 114 8.79 -4.76 4.15
C GLU A 114 8.50 -4.18 2.76
N GLU A 115 8.83 -4.93 1.72
CA GLU A 115 8.67 -4.48 0.35
C GLU A 115 7.19 -4.51 -0.10
N ILE A 116 6.41 -5.52 0.28
CA ILE A 116 4.95 -5.54 0.05
C ILE A 116 4.30 -4.35 0.76
N ALA A 117 4.68 -4.09 2.02
CA ALA A 117 4.21 -2.96 2.80
C ALA A 117 4.52 -1.63 2.10
N LYS A 118 5.78 -1.39 1.71
CA LYS A 118 6.17 -0.18 0.98
C LYS A 118 5.35 0.01 -0.29
N ARG A 119 5.17 -1.05 -1.08
CA ARG A 119 4.35 -0.99 -2.30
C ARG A 119 2.90 -0.68 -1.96
N PHE A 120 2.33 -1.35 -0.96
CA PHE A 120 0.94 -1.11 -0.57
C PHE A 120 0.72 0.34 -0.12
N LEU A 121 1.60 0.90 0.70
CA LEU A 121 1.41 2.25 1.23
C LEU A 121 1.67 3.35 0.21
N ASN A 122 2.66 3.17 -0.68
CA ASN A 122 3.16 4.23 -1.58
C ASN A 122 2.69 4.12 -3.03
N SER A 123 1.90 3.09 -3.37
CA SER A 123 1.43 2.88 -4.74
C SER A 123 0.04 3.45 -4.98
N ASN A 124 -0.30 3.58 -6.26
CA ASN A 124 -1.65 3.92 -6.66
C ASN A 124 -2.65 2.78 -6.34
N VAL A 125 -3.93 3.11 -6.33
CA VAL A 125 -5.03 2.21 -5.97
C VAL A 125 -5.05 0.91 -6.79
N LYS A 126 -4.62 0.92 -8.05
CA LYS A 126 -4.59 -0.30 -8.89
C LYS A 126 -3.58 -1.30 -8.36
N THR A 127 -2.41 -0.83 -7.98
CA THR A 127 -1.37 -1.66 -7.39
C THR A 127 -1.81 -2.21 -6.04
N GLN A 128 -2.41 -1.38 -5.18
CA GLN A 128 -2.97 -1.85 -3.90
C GLN A 128 -4.02 -2.95 -4.10
N SER A 129 -4.94 -2.76 -5.06
CA SER A 129 -5.99 -3.75 -5.37
C SER A 129 -5.37 -5.06 -5.84
N PHE A 130 -4.42 -5.00 -6.77
CA PHE A 130 -3.69 -6.18 -7.23
C PHE A 130 -2.99 -6.93 -6.09
N LEU A 131 -2.35 -6.20 -5.15
CA LEU A 131 -1.68 -6.84 -4.01
C LEU A 131 -2.66 -7.56 -3.08
N VAL A 132 -3.86 -6.99 -2.88
CA VAL A 132 -4.92 -7.62 -2.09
C VAL A 132 -5.52 -8.82 -2.81
N ASP A 133 -5.93 -8.64 -4.08
CA ASP A 133 -6.64 -9.65 -4.87
C ASP A 133 -5.78 -10.90 -5.11
N GLU A 134 -4.47 -10.72 -5.27
CA GLU A 134 -3.51 -11.82 -5.46
C GLU A 134 -2.98 -12.41 -4.14
N GLY A 135 -3.52 -11.99 -2.99
CA GLY A 135 -3.17 -12.52 -1.67
C GLY A 135 -1.75 -12.16 -1.20
N TYR A 136 -1.12 -11.12 -1.76
CA TYR A 136 0.19 -10.67 -1.25
C TYR A 136 0.10 -10.13 0.18
N MET A 137 -1.05 -9.61 0.57
CA MET A 137 -1.27 -9.07 1.91
C MET A 137 -1.38 -10.15 2.99
N ASP A 138 -1.68 -11.40 2.62
CA ASP A 138 -1.86 -12.53 3.56
C ASP A 138 -0.59 -12.89 4.33
N ILE A 139 0.58 -12.46 3.83
CA ILE A 139 1.86 -12.69 4.50
C ILE A 139 2.07 -11.77 5.71
N LEU A 140 1.37 -10.64 5.77
CA LEU A 140 1.45 -9.67 6.86
C LEU A 140 0.42 -10.04 7.92
N SER A 141 0.85 -10.13 9.18
CA SER A 141 -0.11 -10.21 10.28
C SER A 141 -0.91 -8.91 10.36
N ARG A 142 -2.11 -8.96 10.95
CA ARG A 142 -2.92 -7.76 11.18
C ARG A 142 -2.15 -6.70 11.97
N GLU A 143 -1.41 -7.12 12.98
CA GLU A 143 -0.59 -6.26 13.82
C GLU A 143 0.58 -5.63 13.05
N GLU A 144 1.29 -6.41 12.24
CA GLU A 144 2.33 -5.91 11.34
C GLU A 144 1.75 -4.85 10.39
N LEU A 145 0.60 -5.14 9.78
CA LEU A 145 -0.08 -4.23 8.85
C LEU A 145 -0.52 -2.93 9.53
N MET A 146 -1.14 -3.00 10.71
CA MET A 146 -1.58 -1.80 11.44
C MET A 146 -0.40 -0.96 11.92
N SER A 147 0.75 -1.57 12.25
CA SER A 147 1.96 -0.83 12.64
C SER A 147 2.57 0.01 11.51
N LEU A 148 2.21 -0.31 10.26
CA LEU A 148 2.72 0.34 9.05
C LEU A 148 1.86 1.54 8.61
N ILE A 149 0.66 1.71 9.19
CA ILE A 149 -0.32 2.71 8.80
C ILE A 149 -0.32 3.81 9.85
N GLU A 150 -0.25 5.07 9.42
CA GLU A 150 -0.44 6.21 10.31
C GLU A 150 -1.86 6.15 10.89
N ASP A 151 -1.94 6.21 12.23
CA ASP A 151 -3.17 5.98 13.00
C ASP A 151 -3.78 4.57 12.87
N GLY A 152 -3.00 3.55 12.47
CA GLY A 152 -3.47 2.16 12.43
C GLY A 152 -3.98 1.64 13.78
N ASP A 153 -3.52 2.19 14.90
CA ASP A 153 -4.03 1.88 16.24
C ASP A 153 -5.52 2.23 16.41
N ILE A 154 -6.02 3.21 15.64
CA ILE A 154 -7.43 3.60 15.64
C ILE A 154 -8.29 2.47 15.06
N ILE A 155 -7.86 1.85 13.97
CA ILE A 155 -8.55 0.70 13.38
C ILE A 155 -8.62 -0.44 14.38
N SER A 156 -7.50 -0.80 15.01
CA SER A 156 -7.46 -1.85 16.04
C SER A 156 -8.43 -1.56 17.21
N LYS A 157 -8.57 -0.30 17.61
CA LYS A 157 -9.53 0.12 18.65
C LYS A 157 -10.98 -0.02 18.17
N LEU A 158 -11.28 0.38 16.94
CA LEU A 158 -12.62 0.28 16.34
C LEU A 158 -13.03 -1.18 16.17
N GLU A 159 -12.14 -2.04 15.69
CA GLU A 159 -12.38 -3.49 15.55
C GLU A 159 -12.71 -4.14 16.89
N ARG A 160 -11.96 -3.80 17.94
CA ARG A 160 -12.24 -4.30 19.29
C ARG A 160 -13.59 -3.81 19.81
N LEU A 161 -13.96 -2.57 19.52
CA LEU A 161 -15.25 -1.98 19.92
C LEU A 161 -16.42 -2.65 19.18
N LEU A 162 -16.23 -2.99 17.91
CA LEU A 162 -17.26 -3.56 17.04
C LEU A 162 -17.28 -5.09 17.03
N GLY A 163 -16.27 -5.74 17.60
CA GLY A 163 -16.18 -7.21 17.71
C GLY A 163 -15.92 -7.93 16.39
N LYS A 164 -15.50 -7.22 15.33
CA LYS A 164 -15.21 -7.78 14.01
C LYS A 164 -14.07 -7.03 13.32
N PRO A 165 -13.25 -7.71 12.49
CA PRO A 165 -12.17 -7.07 11.76
C PRO A 165 -12.71 -6.23 10.59
N MET A 166 -12.09 -5.08 10.34
CA MET A 166 -12.41 -4.21 9.22
C MET A 166 -11.66 -4.64 7.96
N GLU A 167 -12.29 -4.54 6.80
CA GLU A 167 -11.61 -4.79 5.53
C GLU A 167 -10.83 -3.56 5.07
N ILE A 168 -9.70 -3.79 4.39
CA ILE A 168 -9.03 -2.72 3.66
C ILE A 168 -9.67 -2.64 2.29
N ASN A 169 -10.44 -1.58 2.10
CA ASN A 169 -11.17 -1.32 0.88
C ASN A 169 -10.25 -0.77 -0.20
N SER A 170 -10.59 -1.11 -1.44
CA SER A 170 -10.13 -0.39 -2.62
C SER A 170 -11.33 0.30 -3.27
N ARG A 171 -11.09 1.31 -4.14
CA ARG A 171 -12.20 1.91 -4.92
C ARG A 171 -12.91 0.90 -5.83
N LEU A 172 -12.27 -0.22 -6.14
CA LEU A 172 -12.81 -1.28 -6.98
C LEU A 172 -13.62 -2.31 -6.18
N ASN A 173 -13.29 -2.48 -4.89
CA ASN A 173 -13.99 -3.37 -3.98
C ASN A 173 -14.39 -2.61 -2.70
N PRO A 174 -15.44 -1.77 -2.75
CA PRO A 174 -15.92 -1.05 -1.59
C PRO A 174 -16.69 -1.98 -0.66
N ASN A 175 -16.15 -2.30 0.51
CA ASN A 175 -16.91 -2.92 1.60
C ASN A 175 -17.63 -1.85 2.43
N PRO A 176 -18.93 -2.02 2.76
CA PRO A 176 -19.64 -1.12 3.68
C PRO A 176 -18.99 -1.06 5.09
N TYR A 177 -18.20 -2.06 5.48
CA TYR A 177 -17.45 -2.09 6.72
C TYR A 177 -15.95 -2.23 6.46
N GLY A 178 -15.27 -1.09 6.33
CA GLY A 178 -13.86 -1.09 5.94
C GLY A 178 -13.25 0.31 5.88
N PHE A 179 -12.01 0.38 5.39
CA PHE A 179 -11.26 1.64 5.30
C PHE A 179 -10.31 1.63 4.10
N VAL A 180 -10.01 2.81 3.56
CA VAL A 180 -9.08 3.00 2.45
C VAL A 180 -7.83 3.73 2.93
N ILE A 181 -6.67 3.27 2.47
CA ILE A 181 -5.37 3.85 2.79
C ILE A 181 -4.76 4.44 1.53
N GLU A 182 -4.36 5.70 1.58
CA GLU A 182 -3.59 6.33 0.50
C GLU A 182 -2.36 6.98 1.13
N ASN A 183 -1.15 6.66 0.62
CA ASN A 183 0.12 7.21 1.12
C ASN A 183 0.33 6.98 2.63
N GLY A 184 0.00 5.78 3.11
CA GLY A 184 0.19 5.38 4.50
C GLY A 184 -0.81 5.97 5.51
N VAL A 185 -1.77 6.79 5.07
CA VAL A 185 -2.78 7.39 5.95
C VAL A 185 -4.19 6.94 5.57
N ILE A 186 -5.09 6.87 6.55
CA ILE A 186 -6.50 6.50 6.32
C ILE A 186 -7.23 7.69 5.67
N LYS A 187 -7.81 7.45 4.48
CA LYS A 187 -8.55 8.47 3.71
C LYS A 187 -10.05 8.26 3.68
N SER A 188 -10.51 7.02 3.77
CA SER A 188 -11.94 6.70 3.84
C SER A 188 -12.16 5.70 4.96
N LEU A 189 -13.23 5.90 5.73
CA LEU A 189 -13.66 5.01 6.81
C LEU A 189 -15.16 4.77 6.68
N SER A 190 -15.54 3.50 6.58
CA SER A 190 -16.92 3.06 6.48
C SER A 190 -17.28 2.18 7.66
N LEU A 191 -18.24 2.66 8.45
CA LEU A 191 -18.89 1.96 9.56
C LEU A 191 -20.37 1.76 9.24
N ASP A 192 -20.70 1.47 7.98
CA ASP A 192 -22.08 1.24 7.56
C ASP A 192 -22.62 -0.04 8.20
N ASN A 193 -23.87 0.03 8.66
CA ASN A 193 -24.57 -1.11 9.25
C ASN A 193 -23.79 -1.80 10.39
N CYS A 194 -23.24 -1.00 11.31
CA CYS A 194 -22.48 -1.46 12.47
C CYS A 194 -23.30 -1.50 13.76
N GLY A 195 -24.55 -1.01 13.75
CA GLY A 195 -25.41 -0.95 14.92
C GLY A 195 -24.92 0.04 15.99
N ILE A 196 -24.12 1.05 15.61
CA ILE A 196 -23.61 2.05 16.54
C ILE A 196 -24.68 3.10 16.87
N ASN A 197 -24.74 3.50 18.15
CA ASN A 197 -25.64 4.55 18.63
C ASN A 197 -24.93 5.92 18.75
N GLU A 198 -23.61 5.90 18.80
CA GLU A 198 -22.76 7.08 18.87
C GLU A 198 -21.55 6.89 17.95
N VAL A 199 -21.02 8.00 17.42
CA VAL A 199 -19.80 7.98 16.62
C VAL A 199 -18.61 7.80 17.57
N PRO A 200 -17.78 6.75 17.43
CA PRO A 200 -16.64 6.53 18.32
C PRO A 200 -15.67 7.72 18.33
N GLU A 201 -15.36 8.24 19.51
CA GLU A 201 -14.48 9.42 19.67
C GLU A 201 -13.07 9.19 19.11
N THR A 202 -12.63 7.93 19.01
CA THR A 202 -11.34 7.58 18.40
C THR A 202 -11.22 8.05 16.94
N ILE A 203 -12.33 8.21 16.22
CA ILE A 203 -12.35 8.70 14.82
C ILE A 203 -11.87 10.15 14.73
N ARG A 204 -12.05 10.96 15.78
CA ARG A 204 -11.64 12.37 15.87
C ARG A 204 -10.15 12.59 15.55
N ARG A 205 -9.31 11.58 15.77
CA ARG A 205 -7.87 11.62 15.50
C ARG A 205 -7.50 11.45 14.02
N LEU A 206 -8.39 10.95 13.16
CA LEU A 206 -8.12 10.72 11.74
C LEU A 206 -8.09 12.03 10.93
N LYS A 207 -7.09 12.88 11.15
CA LYS A 207 -6.99 14.22 10.52
C LYS A 207 -6.85 14.19 9.00
N SER A 208 -6.42 13.05 8.45
CA SER A 208 -6.31 12.84 7.01
C SER A 208 -7.61 12.39 6.32
N LEU A 209 -8.68 12.14 7.07
CA LEU A 209 -9.90 11.51 6.58
C LEU A 209 -10.67 12.42 5.63
N LYS A 210 -11.01 11.89 4.45
CA LYS A 210 -11.78 12.58 3.41
C LYS A 210 -13.21 12.07 3.31
N GLU A 211 -13.44 10.81 3.64
CA GLU A 211 -14.77 10.20 3.55
C GLU A 211 -15.08 9.44 4.84
N LEU A 212 -16.25 9.74 5.40
CA LEU A 212 -16.78 9.07 6.58
C LEU A 212 -18.20 8.58 6.29
N ILE A 213 -18.37 7.26 6.27
CA ILE A 213 -19.66 6.60 6.05
C ILE A 213 -20.13 5.99 7.35
N LEU A 214 -21.28 6.46 7.83
CA LEU A 214 -21.95 6.09 9.08
C LEU A 214 -23.41 5.67 8.80
N SER A 215 -23.72 5.33 7.57
CA SER A 215 -25.09 5.01 7.16
C SER A 215 -25.62 3.74 7.82
N ARG A 216 -26.95 3.61 7.87
CA ARG A 216 -27.66 2.45 8.44
C ARG A 216 -27.22 2.12 9.87
N ASN A 217 -27.16 3.13 10.73
CA ASN A 217 -26.88 2.97 12.15
C ASN A 217 -28.03 3.53 13.00
N CYS A 218 -27.81 3.65 14.31
CA CYS A 218 -28.79 4.15 15.27
C CYS A 218 -28.34 5.50 15.87
N LEU A 219 -27.61 6.31 15.10
CA LEU A 219 -27.07 7.58 15.59
C LEU A 219 -28.19 8.59 15.89
N GLU A 220 -28.19 9.15 17.10
CA GLU A 220 -29.10 10.23 17.50
C GLU A 220 -28.57 11.62 17.18
N ARG A 221 -27.25 11.75 17.04
CA ARG A 221 -26.56 13.01 16.77
C ARG A 221 -25.27 12.77 15.99
N ILE A 222 -24.84 13.79 15.25
CA ILE A 222 -23.47 13.91 14.78
C ILE A 222 -22.69 14.67 15.88
N PRO A 223 -21.51 14.21 16.30
CA PRO A 223 -20.76 14.85 17.37
C PRO A 223 -20.27 16.25 16.97
N ASP A 224 -20.16 17.16 17.94
CA ASP A 224 -19.68 18.53 17.69
C ASP A 224 -18.24 18.55 17.15
N TRP A 225 -17.38 17.62 17.60
CA TRP A 225 -15.99 17.51 17.14
C TRP A 225 -15.84 17.07 15.67
N ILE A 226 -16.94 16.82 14.95
CA ILE A 226 -16.89 16.45 13.53
C ILE A 226 -16.11 17.46 12.69
N ASP A 227 -16.12 18.74 13.09
CA ASP A 227 -15.39 19.81 12.42
C ASP A 227 -13.88 19.73 12.54
N GLU A 228 -13.37 18.92 13.46
CA GLU A 228 -11.94 18.65 13.57
C GLU A 228 -11.41 17.67 12.52
N LEU A 229 -12.30 17.09 11.71
CA LEU A 229 -11.96 16.37 10.48
C LEU A 229 -11.90 17.38 9.33
N ASP A 230 -10.91 18.26 9.38
CA ASP A 230 -10.74 19.42 8.49
C ASP A 230 -10.56 19.04 7.01
N GLN A 231 -10.19 17.78 6.73
CA GLN A 231 -10.03 17.21 5.38
C GLN A 231 -11.30 16.54 4.85
N LEU A 232 -12.39 16.49 5.62
CA LEU A 232 -13.59 15.73 5.26
C LEU A 232 -14.30 16.35 4.05
N GLU A 233 -14.47 15.54 3.00
CA GLU A 233 -15.14 15.89 1.75
C GLU A 233 -16.52 15.23 1.64
N VAL A 234 -16.69 14.05 2.23
CA VAL A 234 -17.94 13.26 2.19
C VAL A 234 -18.30 12.81 3.59
N LEU A 235 -19.51 13.16 4.04
CA LEU A 235 -20.13 12.62 5.24
C LEU A 235 -21.46 11.99 4.88
N ASP A 236 -21.56 10.67 5.05
CA ASP A 236 -22.82 9.94 4.91
C ASP A 236 -23.31 9.46 6.27
N ALA A 237 -24.36 10.08 6.79
CA ALA A 237 -25.05 9.65 8.01
C ALA A 237 -26.53 9.35 7.71
N SER A 238 -26.83 8.86 6.50
CA SER A 238 -28.18 8.47 6.09
C SER A 238 -28.68 7.23 6.84
N HIS A 239 -30.00 7.04 6.90
CA HIS A 239 -30.63 5.91 7.59
C HIS A 239 -30.17 5.81 9.06
N ASN A 240 -30.34 6.91 9.80
CA ASN A 240 -30.08 7.01 11.23
C ASN A 240 -31.33 7.61 11.93
N ILE A 241 -31.20 7.99 13.20
CA ILE A 241 -32.27 8.64 13.98
C ILE A 241 -31.87 10.06 14.42
N ILE A 242 -31.05 10.74 13.63
CA ILE A 242 -30.48 12.05 13.94
C ILE A 242 -31.60 13.09 13.99
N LYS A 243 -31.64 13.86 15.09
CA LYS A 243 -32.68 14.88 15.34
C LYS A 243 -32.24 16.29 14.97
N GLU A 244 -30.95 16.56 15.05
CA GLU A 244 -30.36 17.87 14.80
C GLU A 244 -28.98 17.74 14.15
N ILE A 245 -28.60 18.75 13.38
CA ILE A 245 -27.27 18.87 12.79
C ILE A 245 -26.45 19.79 13.71
N PRO A 246 -25.24 19.38 14.15
CA PRO A 246 -24.42 20.20 15.04
C PRO A 246 -24.02 21.50 14.35
N LYS A 247 -23.96 22.60 15.10
CA LYS A 247 -23.56 23.91 14.56
C LYS A 247 -22.15 23.91 13.97
N SER A 248 -21.30 23.01 14.44
CA SER A 248 -19.93 22.84 13.95
C SER A 248 -19.86 22.32 12.52
N ILE A 249 -20.92 21.73 11.96
CA ILE A 249 -20.93 21.23 10.56
C ILE A 249 -20.51 22.32 9.54
N LYS A 250 -20.81 23.58 9.84
CA LYS A 250 -20.46 24.74 8.99
C LYS A 250 -18.95 24.99 8.88
N ASN A 251 -18.17 24.47 9.84
CA ASN A 251 -16.72 24.63 9.90
C ASN A 251 -16.00 23.62 8.98
N LEU A 252 -16.71 22.63 8.42
CA LEU A 252 -16.18 21.67 7.45
C LEU A 252 -16.04 22.31 6.06
N CYS A 253 -15.07 23.19 5.90
CA CYS A 253 -14.86 23.99 4.68
C CYS A 253 -14.61 23.17 3.41
N LYS A 254 -14.21 21.89 3.54
CA LYS A 254 -13.95 20.98 2.41
C LYS A 254 -15.10 20.05 2.09
N LEU A 255 -16.18 20.08 2.86
CA LEU A 255 -17.32 19.18 2.69
C LEU A 255 -18.02 19.46 1.35
N LYS A 256 -18.07 18.44 0.50
CA LYS A 256 -18.72 18.48 -0.81
C LYS A 256 -20.06 17.74 -0.80
N GLN A 257 -20.16 16.69 0.02
CA GLN A 257 -21.36 15.87 0.11
C GLN A 257 -21.72 15.63 1.57
N LEU A 258 -22.94 16.01 1.93
CA LEU A 258 -23.56 15.71 3.21
C LEU A 258 -24.85 14.93 2.96
N LYS A 259 -24.85 13.64 3.30
CA LYS A 259 -26.01 12.75 3.10
C LYS A 259 -26.68 12.49 4.44
N LEU A 260 -27.92 12.95 4.57
CA LEU A 260 -28.72 12.89 5.81
C LEU A 260 -30.13 12.33 5.57
N GLN A 261 -30.39 11.74 4.39
CA GLN A 261 -31.68 11.15 4.08
C GLN A 261 -32.07 10.07 5.09
N HIS A 262 -33.38 9.92 5.32
CA HIS A 262 -33.92 8.95 6.27
C HIS A 262 -33.38 9.15 7.70
N ASN A 263 -33.45 10.38 8.20
CA ASN A 263 -33.24 10.77 9.60
C ASN A 263 -34.51 11.38 10.20
N ARG A 264 -34.44 11.84 11.45
CA ARG A 264 -35.53 12.51 12.19
C ARG A 264 -35.30 14.01 12.34
N LEU A 265 -34.67 14.62 11.33
CA LEU A 265 -34.38 16.05 11.28
C LEU A 265 -35.69 16.85 11.23
N LYS A 266 -35.76 17.92 12.01
CA LYS A 266 -36.87 18.87 12.03
C LYS A 266 -36.59 20.08 11.16
#